data_AF-J9E0B1-F1
#
_entry.id   AF-J9E0B1-F1
#
_cell.length_a   1.000
_cell.length_b   1.000
_cell.length_c   1.000
_cell.angle_alpha   90.00
_cell.angle_beta   90.00
_cell.angle_gamma   90.00
#
_symmetry.space_group_name_H-M   'P 1'
#
loop_
_entity.id
_entity.type
_entity.pdbx_description
1 polymer ?
#
loop_
_entity_poly.entity_id
_entity_poly.type
_entity_poly.pdbx_seq_one_letter_code
_entity_poly.pdbx_strand_id
1 'polypeptide(L)'
;MDEHRHDKREYIYGYKELEEGCTHDVYWNAAQFELVFTHKMSGYLRMYWAKKVIEWSHDYEFAYAFLIEQNDKYELDGRDPNGYCGVMWNFGMHDRAHA
;
A
#
# COMPACT_ATOMS: atom_id res chain seq x y z
N MET A 1 -3.94 9.03 -13.56
CA MET A 1 -2.79 9.01 -12.63
C MET A 1 -1.77 10.07 -13.01
N ASP A 2 -1.25 10.09 -14.24
CA ASP A 2 -0.25 11.09 -14.64
C ASP A 2 -0.72 12.55 -14.50
N GLU A 3 -2.01 12.80 -14.69
CA GLU A 3 -2.62 14.13 -14.49
C GLU A 3 -2.46 14.66 -13.05
N HIS A 4 -2.41 13.75 -12.05
CA HIS A 4 -2.31 14.07 -10.63
C HIS A 4 -0.88 13.91 -10.07
N ARG A 5 0.12 13.67 -10.93
CA ARG A 5 1.51 13.42 -10.49
C ARG A 5 2.11 14.60 -9.73
N HIS A 6 1.67 15.82 -10.02
CA HIS A 6 2.18 17.05 -9.42
C HIS A 6 1.27 17.60 -8.31
N ASP A 7 0.21 16.88 -7.96
CA ASP A 7 -0.66 17.29 -6.87
C ASP A 7 0.12 17.31 -5.55
N LYS A 8 -0.16 18.31 -4.72
CA LYS A 8 0.49 18.42 -3.41
C LYS A 8 -0.03 17.32 -2.51
N ARG A 9 0.88 16.50 -1.98
CA ARG A 9 0.60 15.48 -0.97
C ARG A 9 0.71 16.11 0.43
N GLU A 10 -0.24 15.80 1.31
CA GLU A 10 -0.25 16.31 2.69
C GLU A 10 0.86 15.67 3.52
N TYR A 11 1.04 14.36 3.36
CA TYR A 11 2.10 13.57 4.00
C TYR A 11 2.90 12.85 2.92
N ILE A 12 4.22 12.76 3.13
CA ILE A 12 5.12 11.94 2.33
C ILE A 12 6.00 11.17 3.30
N TYR A 13 5.95 9.84 3.23
CA TYR A 13 6.76 8.96 4.06
C TYR A 13 7.84 8.27 3.23
N GLY A 14 9.01 8.13 3.84
CA GLY A 14 10.08 7.29 3.31
C GLY A 14 9.78 5.80 3.48
N TYR A 15 10.55 4.97 2.79
CA TYR A 15 10.41 3.51 2.84
C TYR A 15 10.42 2.98 4.29
N LYS A 16 11.41 3.43 5.08
CA LYS A 16 11.60 2.97 6.46
C LYS A 16 10.44 3.37 7.37
N GLU A 17 9.90 4.59 7.20
CA GLU A 17 8.78 5.07 8.01
C GLU A 17 7.50 4.27 7.74
N LEU A 18 7.25 3.93 6.48
CA LEU A 18 6.13 3.05 6.11
C LEU A 18 6.36 1.62 6.62
N GLU A 19 7.55 1.05 6.40
CA GLU A 19 7.86 -0.33 6.82
C GLU A 19 7.75 -0.51 8.34
N GLU A 20 8.23 0.46 9.12
CA GLU A 20 8.20 0.44 10.59
C GLU A 20 6.85 0.89 11.18
N GLY A 21 5.84 1.20 10.35
CA GLY A 21 4.53 1.63 10.84
C GLY A 21 4.59 2.95 11.61
N CYS A 22 5.38 3.91 11.12
CA CYS A 22 5.62 5.21 11.74
C CYS A 22 4.91 6.33 10.99
N THR A 23 3.62 6.14 10.72
CA THR A 23 2.75 7.18 10.12
C THR A 23 1.93 7.90 11.18
N HIS A 24 1.29 9.00 10.78
CA HIS A 24 0.33 9.71 11.62
C HIS A 24 -0.95 8.90 11.89
N ASP A 25 -1.27 7.92 11.03
CA ASP A 25 -2.48 7.12 11.13
C ASP A 25 -2.22 5.83 11.91
N VAL A 26 -2.72 5.80 13.15
CA VAL A 26 -2.58 4.65 14.05
C VAL A 26 -3.26 3.38 13.52
N TYR A 27 -4.29 3.51 12.68
CA TYR A 27 -4.97 2.35 12.09
C TYR A 27 -4.15 1.77 10.95
N TRP A 28 -3.51 2.62 10.15
CA TRP A 28 -2.56 2.17 9.12
C TRP A 28 -1.35 1.48 9.74
N ASN A 29 -0.80 2.05 10.81
CA ASN A 29 0.31 1.44 11.56
C ASN A 29 -0.09 0.07 12.12
N ALA A 30 -1.31 -0.07 12.65
CA ALA A 30 -1.83 -1.35 13.12
C ALA A 30 -1.97 -2.40 12.00
N ALA A 31 -2.40 -1.99 10.80
CA ALA A 31 -2.45 -2.88 9.64
C ALA A 31 -1.05 -3.34 9.22
N GLN A 32 -0.07 -2.43 9.14
CA GLN A 32 1.33 -2.76 8.87
C GLN A 32 1.89 -3.74 9.91
N PHE A 33 1.58 -3.55 11.19
CA PHE A 33 1.99 -4.48 12.24
C PHE A 33 1.30 -5.83 12.15
N GLU A 34 0.02 -5.90 11.77
CA GLU A 34 -0.66 -7.17 11.50
C GLU A 34 0.10 -7.94 10.40
N LEU A 35 0.40 -7.29 9.27
CA LEU A 35 1.20 -7.88 8.20
C LEU A 35 2.54 -8.44 8.70
N VAL A 36 3.30 -7.65 9.46
CA VAL A 36 4.65 -8.02 9.92
C VAL A 36 4.63 -9.14 10.96
N PHE A 37 3.69 -9.11 11.92
CA PHE A 37 3.70 -10.03 13.06
C PHE A 37 2.86 -11.28 12.85
N THR A 38 1.76 -11.21 12.09
CA THR A 38 0.89 -12.36 11.82
C THR A 38 1.19 -13.03 10.48
N HIS A 39 1.91 -12.32 9.60
CA HIS A 39 2.14 -12.74 8.22
C HIS A 39 0.85 -12.95 7.42
N LYS A 40 -0.25 -12.32 7.88
CA LYS A 40 -1.57 -12.35 7.27
C LYS A 40 -2.39 -11.12 7.61
N MET A 41 -2.34 -10.10 6.77
CA MET A 41 -3.23 -8.93 6.92
C MET A 41 -4.64 -9.26 6.46
N SER A 42 -5.65 -8.76 7.19
CA SER A 42 -7.06 -8.85 6.76
C SER A 42 -7.25 -8.28 5.34
N GLY A 43 -7.97 -9.00 4.47
CA GLY A 43 -8.13 -8.60 3.07
C GLY A 43 -8.76 -7.21 2.88
N TYR A 44 -9.66 -6.80 3.78
CA TYR A 44 -10.22 -5.45 3.76
C TYR A 44 -9.17 -4.38 4.12
N LEU A 45 -8.31 -4.69 5.11
CA LEU A 45 -7.21 -3.81 5.48
C LEU A 45 -6.15 -3.71 4.39
N ARG A 46 -5.90 -4.77 3.61
CA ARG A 46 -4.94 -4.71 2.48
C ARG A 46 -5.31 -3.62 1.46
N MET A 47 -6.61 -3.43 1.18
CA MET A 47 -7.08 -2.36 0.29
C MET A 47 -6.82 -0.97 0.89
N TYR A 48 -7.22 -0.77 2.14
CA TYR A 48 -7.01 0.50 2.84
C TYR A 48 -5.52 0.83 2.96
N TRP A 49 -4.72 -0.15 3.38
CA TRP A 49 -3.27 -0.07 3.51
C TRP A 49 -2.62 0.35 2.19
N ALA A 50 -2.99 -0.31 1.07
CA ALA A 50 -2.44 0.00 -0.24
C ALA A 50 -2.82 1.40 -0.74
N LYS A 51 -4.09 1.80 -0.61
CA LYS A 51 -4.52 3.15 -1.03
C LYS A 51 -3.80 4.26 -0.25
N LYS A 52 -3.54 4.04 1.04
CA LYS A 52 -2.80 5.00 1.86
C LYS A 52 -1.32 5.12 1.48
N VAL A 53 -0.65 4.01 1.12
CA VAL A 53 0.70 4.10 0.56
C VAL A 53 0.70 4.94 -0.72
N ILE A 54 -0.27 4.74 -1.62
CA ILE A 54 -0.38 5.54 -2.86
C ILE A 54 -0.53 7.03 -2.54
N GLU A 55 -1.33 7.38 -1.54
CA GLU A 55 -1.55 8.75 -1.08
C GLU A 55 -0.28 9.38 -0.46
N TRP A 56 0.48 8.62 0.32
CA TRP A 56 1.60 9.12 1.12
C TRP A 56 3.00 8.82 0.57
N SER A 57 3.08 8.31 -0.66
CA SER A 57 4.35 8.13 -1.37
C SER A 57 4.81 9.44 -2.03
N HIS A 58 5.95 9.49 -2.70
CA HIS A 58 6.32 10.64 -3.54
C HIS A 58 5.83 10.49 -4.98
N ASP A 59 5.79 9.27 -5.49
CA ASP A 59 5.24 8.91 -6.80
C ASP A 59 4.53 7.54 -6.75
N TYR A 60 3.90 7.17 -7.87
CA TYR A 60 3.12 5.93 -7.97
C TYR A 60 4.02 4.70 -8.11
N GLU A 61 5.19 4.88 -8.71
CA GLU A 61 6.20 3.85 -8.94
C GLU A 61 6.81 3.37 -7.61
N PHE A 62 7.16 4.30 -6.72
CA PHE A 62 7.57 4.01 -5.35
C PHE A 62 6.46 3.31 -4.58
N ALA A 63 5.22 3.81 -4.66
CA ALA A 63 4.09 3.19 -3.99
C ALA A 63 3.93 1.73 -4.43
N TYR A 64 3.94 1.47 -5.74
CA TYR A 64 3.84 0.12 -6.28
C TYR A 64 4.98 -0.79 -5.81
N ALA A 65 6.23 -0.32 -5.93
CA ALA A 65 7.40 -1.08 -5.52
C ALA A 65 7.35 -1.45 -4.03
N PHE A 66 7.01 -0.48 -3.16
CA PHE A 66 6.84 -0.72 -1.73
C PHE A 66 5.76 -1.77 -1.45
N LEU A 67 4.58 -1.65 -2.08
CA LEU A 67 3.46 -2.55 -1.84
C LEU A 67 3.78 -4.00 -2.24
N ILE A 68 4.41 -4.19 -3.40
CA ILE A 68 4.85 -5.51 -3.85
C ILE A 68 5.91 -6.07 -2.92
N GLU A 69 6.92 -5.28 -2.56
CA GLU A 69 8.00 -5.74 -1.71
C GLU A 69 7.50 -6.17 -0.33
N GLN A 70 6.64 -5.37 0.30
CA GLN A 70 6.11 -5.68 1.63
C GLN A 70 5.16 -6.87 1.60
N ASN A 71 4.29 -6.97 0.60
CA ASN A 71 3.43 -8.14 0.40
C ASN A 71 4.28 -9.41 0.22
N ASP A 72 5.28 -9.37 -0.66
CA ASP A 72 6.12 -10.53 -0.96
C ASP A 72 7.09 -10.89 0.16
N LYS A 73 7.46 -9.91 0.99
CA LYS A 73 8.34 -10.11 2.15
C LYS A 73 7.61 -10.73 3.34
N TYR A 74 6.39 -10.27 3.65
CA TYR A 74 5.73 -10.60 4.91
C TYR A 74 4.50 -11.49 4.78
N GLU A 75 3.71 -11.42 3.70
CA GLU A 75 2.52 -12.27 3.57
C GLU A 75 2.89 -13.73 3.33
N LEU A 76 2.27 -14.64 4.07
CA LEU A 76 2.39 -16.09 3.80
C LEU A 76 1.83 -16.45 2.42
N ASP A 77 0.82 -15.71 1.96
CA ASP A 77 0.21 -15.83 0.64
C ASP A 77 0.78 -14.82 -0.39
N GLY A 78 1.92 -14.20 -0.08
CA GLY A 78 2.64 -13.32 -1.00
C GLY A 78 3.33 -14.07 -2.15
N ARG A 79 3.96 -13.33 -3.08
CA ARG A 79 4.59 -13.85 -4.31
C ARG A 79 3.63 -14.70 -5.16
N ASP A 80 2.35 -14.34 -5.11
CA ASP A 80 1.26 -15.00 -5.80
C ASP A 80 0.59 -14.03 -6.78
N PRO A 81 0.10 -14.48 -7.95
CA PRO A 81 -0.62 -13.62 -8.89
C PRO A 81 -1.77 -12.83 -8.27
N ASN A 82 -2.43 -13.36 -7.24
CA ASN A 82 -3.48 -12.64 -6.52
C ASN A 82 -2.93 -11.42 -5.77
N GLY A 83 -1.70 -11.50 -5.24
CA GLY A 83 -1.02 -10.36 -4.61
C GLY A 83 -0.76 -9.24 -5.62
N TYR A 84 -0.17 -9.56 -6.78
CA TYR A 84 0.07 -8.58 -7.84
C TYR A 84 -1.25 -7.96 -8.35
N CYS A 85 -2.26 -8.79 -8.60
CA CYS A 85 -3.57 -8.32 -9.04
C CYS A 85 -4.27 -7.47 -7.97
N GLY A 86 -4.16 -7.85 -6.71
CA GLY A 86 -4.74 -7.12 -5.58
C GLY A 86 -4.07 -5.76 -5.37
N VAL A 87 -2.75 -5.68 -5.49
CA VAL A 87 -2.04 -4.39 -5.48
C VAL A 87 -2.49 -3.53 -6.66
N MET A 88 -2.46 -4.06 -7.88
CA MET A 88 -2.87 -3.33 -9.10
C MET A 88 -4.34 -2.88 -9.10
N TRP A 89 -5.22 -3.59 -8.39
CA TRP A 89 -6.61 -3.16 -8.21
C TRP A 89 -6.69 -1.80 -7.50
N ASN A 90 -5.78 -1.51 -6.56
CA ASN A 90 -5.72 -0.21 -5.90
C ASN A 90 -5.28 0.92 -6.85
N PHE A 91 -4.62 0.58 -7.95
CA PHE A 91 -4.26 1.48 -9.06
C PHE A 91 -5.32 1.51 -10.18
N GLY A 92 -6.48 0.86 -9.98
CA GLY A 92 -7.62 0.88 -10.89
C GLY A 92 -7.75 -0.34 -11.82
N MET A 93 -6.86 -1.33 -11.72
CA MET A 93 -6.99 -2.54 -12.54
C MET A 93 -8.21 -3.35 -12.10
N HIS A 94 -9.13 -3.65 -13.04
CA HIS A 94 -10.41 -4.31 -12.75
C HIS A 94 -11.34 -3.56 -11.77
N ASP A 95 -11.10 -2.26 -11.52
CA ASP A 95 -12.04 -1.36 -10.85
C ASP A 95 -12.62 -0.35 -11.87
N ARG A 96 -13.65 0.38 -11.46
CA ARG A 96 -14.22 1.51 -12.21
C ARG A 96 -13.68 2.84 -11.69
N ALA A 97 -13.74 3.87 -12.52
CA ALA A 97 -13.45 5.23 -12.07
C ALA A 97 -14.50 5.66 -11.02
N HIS A 98 -14.03 6.28 -9.95
CA HIS A 98 -14.86 6.90 -8.92
C HIS A 98 -14.71 8.43 -9.02
N ALA A 99 -15.80 9.14 -8.77
CA ALA A 99 -15.90 10.60 -8.92
C ALA A 99 -15.37 11.35 -7.70
#